data_AF-A0A2U1JNC3-F1
#
_entry.id   AF-A0A2U1JNC3-F1
#
_cell.length_a   1.000
_cell.length_b   1.000
_cell.length_c   1.000
_cell.angle_alpha   90.00
_cell.angle_beta   90.00
_cell.angle_gamma   90.00
#
_symmetry.space_group_name_H-M   'P 1'
#
loop_
_entity.id
_entity.type
_entity.pdbx_description
1 polymer ?
#
loop_
_entity_poly.entity_id
_entity_poly.type
_entity_poly.pdbx_seq_one_letter_code
_entity_poly.pdbx_strand_id
1 'polypeptide(L)'
;MSVIDGLEATSVSTNIIKNVLKGNNISLYSSSVATINVTAEYETIQIEASSSSSQTIKEKTIHLKTSASSGGIANSNKLLANEVVANVSSGGTIQVHPLVGLKAETSSGGHINFDSSPKTVQKSPIKSGCFFLYLV
;
A
#
# COMPACT_ATOMS: atom_id res chain seq x y z
N MET A 1 2.57 -5.99 26.45
CA MET A 1 2.81 -6.59 25.12
C MET A 1 3.70 -5.66 24.33
N SER A 2 4.75 -6.17 23.69
CA SER A 2 5.53 -5.39 22.73
C SER A 2 4.70 -5.20 21.47
N VAL A 3 4.32 -3.96 21.20
CA VAL A 3 3.69 -3.56 19.94
C VAL A 3 4.78 -3.03 19.03
N ILE A 4 4.74 -3.43 17.76
CA ILE A 4 5.63 -2.89 16.74
C ILE A 4 4.93 -1.68 16.13
N ASP A 5 5.55 -0.52 16.28
CA ASP A 5 5.01 0.76 15.82
C ASP A 5 5.37 1.04 14.34
N GLY A 6 6.49 0.48 13.87
CA GLY A 6 6.86 0.57 12.47
C GLY A 6 8.00 -0.35 12.06
N LEU A 7 8.15 -0.52 10.75
CA LEU A 7 9.22 -1.27 10.10
C LEU A 7 9.86 -0.41 9.03
N GLU A 8 11.18 -0.31 9.09
CA GLU A 8 11.98 0.39 8.09
C GLU A 8 12.91 -0.61 7.39
N ALA A 9 13.00 -0.52 6.07
CA ALA A 9 13.97 -1.27 5.28
C ALA A 9 14.65 -0.36 4.25
N THR A 10 15.94 -0.12 4.45
CA THR A 10 16.81 0.65 3.57
C THR A 10 17.95 -0.26 3.07
N SER A 11 18.46 -0.01 1.86
CA SER A 11 19.63 -0.69 1.27
C SER A 11 19.45 -2.17 0.90
N VAL A 12 18.59 -2.49 -0.09
CA VAL A 12 18.43 -3.85 -0.66
C VAL A 12 18.17 -4.92 0.41
N SER A 13 17.52 -4.53 1.50
CA SER A 13 17.25 -5.40 2.64
C SER A 13 15.93 -6.15 2.43
N THR A 14 15.87 -7.41 2.87
CA THR A 14 14.65 -8.22 2.80
C THR A 14 14.15 -8.54 4.21
N ASN A 15 13.07 -7.90 4.63
CA ASN A 15 12.42 -8.13 5.92
C ASN A 15 11.20 -9.03 5.72
N ILE A 16 11.22 -10.22 6.32
CA ILE A 16 10.12 -11.19 6.24
C ILE A 16 9.63 -11.52 7.64
N ILE A 17 8.43 -11.05 7.96
CA ILE A 17 7.76 -11.31 9.22
C ILE A 17 6.60 -12.25 8.95
N LYS A 18 6.80 -13.51 9.35
CA LYS A 18 5.79 -14.56 9.24
C LYS A 18 4.82 -14.57 10.41
N ASN A 19 5.18 -13.94 11.53
CA ASN A 19 4.31 -13.84 12.68
C ASN A 19 3.23 -12.78 12.46
N VAL A 20 2.03 -13.01 12.99
CA VAL A 20 0.95 -12.03 12.90
C VAL A 20 1.18 -10.93 13.92
N LEU A 21 1.61 -9.77 13.45
CA LEU A 21 1.75 -8.60 14.29
C LEU A 21 0.37 -8.02 14.59
N LYS A 22 0.12 -7.66 15.85
CA LYS A 22 -1.16 -7.07 16.27
C LYS A 22 -0.92 -5.78 17.01
N GLY A 23 -1.75 -4.79 16.72
CA GLY A 23 -1.72 -3.50 17.39
C GLY A 23 -2.74 -2.54 16.79
N ASN A 24 -2.60 -1.25 17.11
CA ASN A 24 -3.55 -0.23 16.67
C ASN A 24 -3.04 0.49 15.40
N ASN A 25 -1.81 0.97 15.40
CA ASN A 25 -1.20 1.65 14.26
C ASN A 25 0.16 1.06 13.89
N ILE A 26 0.46 0.93 12.60
CA ILE A 26 1.78 0.52 12.12
C ILE A 26 2.18 1.31 10.86
N SER A 27 3.43 1.74 10.80
CA SER A 27 4.01 2.41 9.63
C SER A 27 5.12 1.58 8.99
N LEU A 28 5.06 1.39 7.67
CA LEU A 28 6.01 0.61 6.89
C LEU A 28 6.72 1.52 5.90
N TYR A 29 8.04 1.60 5.98
CA TYR A 29 8.86 2.38 5.08
C TYR A 29 9.89 1.50 4.37
N SER A 30 9.98 1.60 3.05
CA SER A 30 11.02 0.92 2.27
C SER A 30 11.61 1.83 1.21
N SER A 31 12.93 1.79 1.10
CA SER A 31 13.68 2.51 0.09
C SER A 31 14.87 1.69 -0.44
N SER A 32 15.37 2.06 -1.62
CA SER A 32 16.52 1.44 -2.28
C SER A 32 16.36 -0.07 -2.54
N VAL A 33 15.33 -0.47 -3.29
CA VAL A 33 15.10 -1.87 -3.70
C VAL A 33 14.91 -2.83 -2.52
N ALA A 34 14.53 -2.31 -1.35
CA ALA A 34 14.20 -3.13 -0.21
C ALA A 34 12.88 -3.89 -0.40
N THR A 35 12.79 -5.08 0.18
CA THR A 35 11.59 -5.91 0.16
C THR A 35 11.06 -6.12 1.56
N ILE A 36 9.80 -5.77 1.80
CA ILE A 36 9.12 -6.01 3.09
C ILE A 36 7.97 -6.97 2.85
N ASN A 37 7.95 -8.08 3.58
CA ASN A 37 6.83 -9.01 3.64
C ASN A 37 6.38 -9.11 5.10
N VAL A 38 5.19 -8.60 5.41
CA VAL A 38 4.67 -8.60 6.77
C VAL A 38 3.22 -9.04 6.81
N THR A 39 2.89 -9.77 7.87
CA THR A 39 1.54 -10.26 8.16
C THR A 39 1.08 -9.50 9.41
N ALA A 40 0.12 -8.59 9.26
CA ALA A 40 -0.20 -7.63 10.31
C ALA A 40 -1.71 -7.40 10.41
N GLU A 41 -2.27 -7.60 11.60
CA GLU A 41 -3.64 -7.27 11.98
C GLU A 41 -3.62 -5.98 12.81
N TYR A 42 -3.79 -4.84 12.14
CA TYR A 42 -3.81 -3.53 12.79
C TYR A 42 -5.07 -2.77 12.40
N GLU A 43 -5.46 -1.78 13.20
CA GLU A 43 -6.60 -0.92 12.84
C GLU A 43 -6.22 0.07 11.74
N THR A 44 -5.01 0.64 11.82
CA THR A 44 -4.47 1.57 10.83
C THR A 44 -3.10 1.09 10.35
N ILE A 45 -2.92 1.03 9.04
CA ILE A 45 -1.67 0.64 8.39
C ILE A 45 -1.27 1.73 7.40
N GLN A 46 -0.06 2.24 7.57
CA GLN A 46 0.56 3.19 6.65
C GLN A 46 1.74 2.55 5.92
N ILE A 47 1.79 2.69 4.61
CA ILE A 47 2.74 2.03 3.73
C ILE A 47 3.37 3.08 2.83
N GLU A 48 4.69 3.20 2.85
CA GLU A 48 5.45 4.09 1.98
C GLU A 48 6.56 3.32 1.26
N ALA A 49 6.43 3.23 -0.07
CA ALA A 49 7.37 2.59 -0.97
C ALA A 49 8.05 3.63 -1.86
N SER A 50 9.39 3.65 -1.90
CA SER A 50 10.18 4.55 -2.73
C SER A 50 11.39 3.86 -3.35
N SER A 51 11.87 4.36 -4.50
CA SER A 51 13.08 3.88 -5.19
C SER A 51 13.04 2.37 -5.49
N SER A 52 12.02 1.94 -6.24
CA SER A 52 11.86 0.56 -6.72
C SER A 52 11.83 -0.51 -5.62
N SER A 53 11.39 -0.15 -4.41
CA SER A 53 11.16 -1.09 -3.32
C SER A 53 9.85 -1.86 -3.51
N SER A 54 9.74 -3.04 -2.90
CA SER A 54 8.52 -3.87 -2.94
C SER A 54 8.02 -4.18 -1.53
N GLN A 55 6.80 -3.78 -1.23
CA GLN A 55 6.18 -4.04 0.07
C GLN A 55 4.94 -4.91 -0.13
N THR A 56 4.85 -6.00 0.63
CA THR A 56 3.70 -6.90 0.60
C THR A 56 3.15 -7.07 2.00
N ILE A 57 1.87 -6.78 2.16
CA ILE A 57 1.16 -6.94 3.43
C ILE A 57 -0.09 -7.80 3.27
N LYS A 58 -0.42 -8.56 4.33
CA LYS A 58 -1.50 -9.54 4.35
C LYS A 58 -2.23 -9.51 5.68
N GLU A 59 -3.43 -10.08 5.71
CA GLU A 59 -4.43 -10.14 6.81
C GLU A 59 -5.56 -9.12 6.63
N LYS A 60 -5.73 -8.20 7.61
CA LYS A 60 -6.85 -7.28 7.65
C LYS A 60 -6.49 -5.97 8.35
N THR A 61 -7.12 -4.89 7.92
CA THR A 61 -7.05 -3.58 8.55
C THR A 61 -8.38 -2.84 8.42
N ILE A 62 -8.61 -1.85 9.26
CA ILE A 62 -9.78 -0.97 9.12
C ILE A 62 -9.44 0.16 8.15
N HIS A 63 -8.29 0.82 8.37
CA HIS A 63 -7.78 1.92 7.57
C HIS A 63 -6.44 1.54 6.95
N LEU A 64 -6.37 1.57 5.62
CA LEU A 64 -5.13 1.38 4.87
C LEU A 64 -4.76 2.68 4.18
N LYS A 65 -3.53 3.14 4.42
CA LYS A 65 -2.95 4.27 3.70
C LYS A 65 -1.69 3.80 3.01
N THR A 66 -1.63 3.95 1.71
CA THR A 66 -0.48 3.49 0.92
C THR A 66 -0.02 4.58 -0.04
N SER A 67 1.29 4.77 -0.09
CA SER A 67 1.99 5.76 -0.89
C SER A 67 3.10 5.07 -1.67
N ALA A 68 3.17 5.28 -2.98
CA ALA A 68 4.24 4.75 -3.81
C ALA A 68 4.80 5.81 -4.76
N SER A 69 6.13 5.90 -4.81
CA SER A 69 6.85 6.86 -5.65
C SER A 69 8.11 6.26 -6.29
N SER A 70 8.56 6.81 -7.42
CA SER A 70 9.79 6.40 -8.13
C SER A 70 9.91 4.88 -8.32
N GLY A 71 8.90 4.26 -8.92
CA GLY A 71 8.89 2.81 -9.20
C GLY A 71 8.64 1.91 -8.00
N GLY A 72 8.33 2.45 -6.82
CA GLY A 72 7.93 1.66 -5.65
C GLY A 72 6.66 0.85 -5.92
N ILE A 73 6.61 -0.36 -5.37
CA ILE A 73 5.48 -1.29 -5.50
C ILE A 73 4.92 -1.58 -4.11
N ALA A 74 3.65 -1.25 -3.90
CA ALA A 74 2.92 -1.57 -2.67
C ALA A 74 1.81 -2.59 -2.96
N ASN A 75 2.02 -3.83 -2.52
CA ASN A 75 1.12 -4.97 -2.71
C ASN A 75 0.32 -5.26 -1.45
N SER A 76 -0.92 -4.79 -1.43
CA SER A 76 -1.92 -5.03 -0.37
C SER A 76 -3.15 -5.78 -0.90
N ASN A 77 -3.00 -6.55 -1.99
CA ASN A 77 -4.13 -7.30 -2.58
C ASN A 77 -4.64 -8.42 -1.64
N LYS A 78 -3.78 -8.93 -0.76
CA LYS A 78 -4.14 -9.93 0.26
C LYS A 78 -4.46 -9.31 1.63
N LEU A 79 -4.62 -7.99 1.69
CA LEU A 79 -4.98 -7.27 2.90
C LEU A 79 -6.42 -6.78 2.77
N LEU A 80 -7.30 -7.30 3.62
CA LEU A 80 -8.70 -6.90 3.67
C LEU A 80 -8.82 -5.57 4.43
N ALA A 81 -9.02 -4.49 3.69
CA ALA A 81 -9.12 -3.15 4.27
C ALA A 81 -10.54 -2.60 4.10
N ASN A 82 -11.15 -2.07 5.17
CA ASN A 82 -12.46 -1.44 5.05
C ASN A 82 -12.36 -0.15 4.24
N GLU A 83 -11.51 0.77 4.68
CA GLU A 83 -11.20 2.02 4.00
C GLU A 83 -9.76 2.03 3.51
N VAL A 84 -9.59 2.32 2.22
CA VAL A 84 -8.29 2.38 1.58
C VAL A 84 -8.04 3.76 1.01
N VAL A 85 -6.87 4.31 1.26
CA VAL A 85 -6.35 5.54 0.66
C VAL A 85 -5.05 5.21 -0.06
N ALA A 86 -5.07 5.24 -1.39
CA ALA A 86 -3.93 4.96 -2.24
C ALA A 86 -3.46 6.22 -2.97
N ASN A 87 -2.20 6.59 -2.77
CA ASN A 87 -1.55 7.74 -3.41
C ASN A 87 -0.34 7.26 -4.21
N VAL A 88 -0.33 7.49 -5.52
CA VAL A 88 0.80 7.09 -6.36
C VAL A 88 1.34 8.26 -7.17
N SER A 89 2.66 8.35 -7.30
CA SER A 89 3.33 9.38 -8.10
C SER A 89 4.54 8.80 -8.83
N SER A 90 4.96 9.43 -9.93
CA SER A 90 6.23 9.15 -10.61
C SER A 90 6.50 7.66 -10.91
N GLY A 91 5.53 6.95 -11.50
CA GLY A 91 5.75 5.56 -11.93
C GLY A 91 5.60 4.49 -10.85
N GLY A 92 5.09 4.82 -9.65
CA GLY A 92 4.79 3.80 -8.64
C GLY A 92 3.63 2.88 -9.04
N THR A 93 3.51 1.74 -8.36
CA THR A 93 2.37 0.81 -8.52
C THR A 93 1.80 0.42 -7.16
N ILE A 94 0.49 0.52 -7.02
CA ILE A 94 -0.22 0.16 -5.79
C ILE A 94 -1.31 -0.85 -6.12
N GLN A 95 -1.38 -1.93 -5.35
CA GLN A 95 -2.43 -2.94 -5.44
C GLN A 95 -3.14 -3.06 -4.10
N VAL A 96 -4.45 -2.90 -4.08
CA VAL A 96 -5.24 -2.86 -2.82
C VAL A 96 -6.54 -3.64 -2.95
N HIS A 97 -7.05 -4.18 -1.83
CA HIS A 97 -8.33 -4.89 -1.78
C HIS A 97 -9.31 -4.22 -0.79
N PRO A 98 -9.99 -3.13 -1.20
CA PRO A 98 -10.94 -2.40 -0.37
C PRO A 98 -12.30 -3.11 -0.25
N LEU A 99 -12.89 -3.15 0.95
CA LEU A 99 -14.21 -3.75 1.21
C LEU A 99 -15.34 -2.72 1.22
N VAL A 100 -15.12 -1.54 1.81
CA VAL A 100 -16.16 -0.52 2.01
C VAL A 100 -15.89 0.70 1.14
N GLY A 101 -14.71 1.31 1.31
CA GLY A 101 -14.34 2.59 0.72
C GLY A 101 -12.96 2.56 0.06
N LEU A 102 -12.84 3.10 -1.14
CA LEU A 102 -11.55 3.31 -1.81
C LEU A 102 -11.39 4.77 -2.21
N LYS A 103 -10.34 5.43 -1.70
CA LYS A 103 -9.84 6.71 -2.17
C LYS A 103 -8.55 6.49 -2.97
N ALA A 104 -8.54 6.86 -4.25
CA ALA A 104 -7.37 6.69 -5.11
C ALA A 104 -6.96 8.03 -5.73
N GLU A 105 -5.69 8.40 -5.56
CA GLU A 105 -5.06 9.60 -6.09
C GLU A 105 -3.78 9.20 -6.85
N THR A 106 -3.65 9.61 -8.11
CA THR A 106 -2.49 9.25 -8.96
C THR A 106 -1.93 10.45 -9.69
N SER A 107 -0.61 10.51 -9.84
CA SER A 107 0.15 11.57 -10.49
C SER A 107 1.16 11.02 -11.51
N SER A 108 1.26 11.68 -12.67
CA SER A 108 2.30 11.56 -13.70
C SER A 108 2.99 10.19 -13.83
N GLY A 109 2.22 9.15 -14.19
CA GLY A 109 2.72 7.82 -14.55
C GLY A 109 2.52 6.70 -13.53
N GLY A 110 1.86 6.96 -12.39
CA GLY A 110 1.57 5.92 -11.40
C GLY A 110 0.35 5.03 -11.73
N HIS A 111 0.37 3.79 -11.26
CA HIS A 111 -0.70 2.79 -11.43
C HIS A 111 -1.34 2.40 -10.09
N ILE A 112 -2.67 2.32 -10.04
CA ILE A 112 -3.41 1.79 -8.89
C ILE A 112 -4.38 0.71 -9.38
N ASN A 113 -4.19 -0.51 -8.90
CA ASN A 113 -5.05 -1.66 -9.16
C ASN A 113 -5.84 -2.03 -7.90
N PHE A 114 -7.08 -2.43 -8.09
CA PHE A 114 -7.94 -2.95 -7.05
C PHE A 114 -8.78 -4.10 -7.60
N ASP A 115 -8.88 -5.18 -6.84
CA ASP A 115 -9.52 -6.44 -7.26
C ASP A 115 -10.88 -6.67 -6.56
N SER A 116 -11.42 -5.63 -5.94
CA SER A 116 -12.67 -5.70 -5.17
C SER A 116 -13.68 -4.68 -5.64
N SER A 117 -14.95 -4.91 -5.32
CA SER A 117 -16.07 -4.02 -5.64
C SER A 117 -16.54 -3.31 -4.36
N PRO A 118 -15.80 -2.28 -3.88
CA PRO A 118 -16.18 -1.55 -2.68
C PRO A 118 -17.48 -0.77 -2.89
N LYS A 119 -18.24 -0.57 -1.81
CA LYS A 119 -19.51 0.17 -1.84
C LYS A 119 -19.33 1.64 -2.21
N THR A 120 -18.18 2.23 -1.93
CA THR A 120 -17.91 3.66 -2.18
C THR A 120 -16.52 3.83 -2.78
N VAL A 121 -16.44 4.50 -3.93
CA VAL A 121 -15.18 4.76 -4.62
C VAL A 121 -15.05 6.26 -4.86
N GLN A 122 -14.07 6.89 -4.23
CA GLN A 122 -13.70 8.29 -4.45
C GLN A 122 -12.39 8.34 -5.23
N LYS A 123 -12.40 8.91 -6.44
CA LYS A 123 -11.22 9.02 -7.29
C LYS A 123 -10.93 10.51 -7.53
N SER A 124 -9.72 10.95 -7.21
CA SER A 124 -9.25 12.31 -7.52
C SER A 124 -8.21 12.23 -8.64
N PRO A 125 -8.59 12.48 -9.92
CA PRO A 125 -7.61 12.57 -10.99
C PRO A 125 -6.92 13.95 -10.95
N ILE A 126 -5.59 13.96 -10.94
CA ILE A 126 -4.82 15.18 -11.18
C ILE A 126 -4.63 15.33 -12.69
N LYS A 127 -4.88 16.55 -13.19
CA LYS A 127 -4.74 16.94 -14.59
C LYS A 127 -3.28 16.72 -15.04
N SER A 128 -3.10 16.13 -16.23
CA SER A 128 -1.83 15.94 -16.96
C SER A 128 -1.02 14.67 -16.60
N GLY A 129 -1.54 13.50 -16.94
CA GLY A 129 -0.78 12.24 -16.97
C GLY A 129 -1.62 11.13 -17.63
N CYS A 130 -1.06 10.41 -18.61
CA CYS A 130 -1.77 9.38 -19.37
C CYS A 130 -2.23 8.25 -18.44
N PHE A 131 -3.55 8.13 -18.26
CA PHE A 131 -4.19 7.21 -17.33
C PHE A 131 -4.57 5.93 -18.10
N PHE A 132 -3.80 4.86 -17.95
CA PHE A 132 -4.22 3.53 -18.40
C PHE A 132 -4.89 2.82 -17.22
N LEU A 133 -6.20 2.64 -17.27
CA LEU A 133 -6.92 1.78 -16.33
C LEU A 133 -7.15 0.45 -17.05
N TYR A 134 -6.36 -0.57 -16.73
CA TYR A 134 -6.71 -1.94 -17.12
C TYR A 134 -7.77 -2.44 -16.14
N LEU A 135 -9.03 -2.30 -16.54
CA LEU A 135 -10.16 -3.02 -15.95
C LEU A 135 -10.14 -4.40 -16.64
N VAL A 136 -9.56 -5.40 -15.98
CA VAL A 136 -9.72 -6.81 -16.39
C VAL A 136 -11.04 -7.31 -15.83
#